data_AF-A0A352UJU7-F1
#
_entry.id   AF-A0A352UJU7-F1
#
_cell.length_a   1.000
_cell.length_b   1.000
_cell.length_c   1.000
_cell.angle_alpha   90.00
_cell.angle_beta   90.00
_cell.angle_gamma   90.00
#
_symmetry.space_group_name_H-M   'P 1'
#
loop_
_entity.id
_entity.type
_entity.pdbx_description
1 polymer ?
#
loop_
_entity_poly.entity_id
_entity_poly.type
_entity_poly.pdbx_seq_one_letter_code
_entity_poly.pdbx_strand_id
1 'polypeptide(L)'
;MPNIDENLAFAPATELRELIAEKQVSPVEITQLYLDRIDRLDPQLNSYLTVTSEIALDAARKAEQAVTDGDELGPLHGIPISIKDLQMTKGVRTTGGSLAYKDRIPDADCAVVERVLAAGAIMLGKTNSPEFGLLGANENRLGEPCRNPWNPERTSGGSSGGAGASIIAGLTSLATGGDGGGSIRIPASFNGTYGIKPTQGRVSSYSGVDAPPASNYTSQQGPLTRTVRDSALLLQVVAGYDSRDPGSLRAP
;
A
#
# COMPACT_ATOMS: atom_id res chain seq x y z
N MET A 1 -11.76 11.01 -21.26
CA MET A 1 -10.77 11.94 -20.68
C MET A 1 -9.71 12.18 -21.75
N PRO A 2 -8.98 13.31 -21.78
CA PRO A 2 -7.78 13.40 -22.60
C PRO A 2 -6.91 12.16 -22.32
N ASN A 3 -6.26 11.63 -23.36
CA ASN A 3 -5.54 10.37 -23.28
C ASN A 3 -4.30 10.59 -22.40
N ILE A 4 -4.41 10.36 -21.09
CA ILE A 4 -3.28 10.40 -20.17
C ILE A 4 -2.22 9.42 -20.65
N ASP A 5 -0.94 9.80 -20.56
CA ASP A 5 0.15 8.89 -20.90
C ASP A 5 0.14 7.67 -19.97
N GLU A 6 -0.16 6.49 -20.51
CA GLU A 6 -0.17 5.24 -19.73
C GLU A 6 1.18 4.93 -19.07
N ASN A 7 2.29 5.50 -19.57
CA ASN A 7 3.61 5.32 -18.97
C ASN A 7 3.71 5.96 -17.58
N LEU A 8 2.84 6.93 -17.24
CA LEU A 8 2.78 7.52 -15.90
C LEU A 8 2.45 6.48 -14.81
N ALA A 9 1.79 5.38 -15.17
CA ALA A 9 1.57 4.27 -14.24
C ALA A 9 2.87 3.63 -13.73
N PHE A 10 3.98 3.83 -14.44
CA PHE A 10 5.31 3.33 -14.12
C PHE A 10 6.28 4.42 -13.64
N ALA A 11 5.87 5.70 -13.65
CA ALA A 11 6.70 6.79 -13.16
C ALA A 11 6.98 6.65 -11.65
N PRO A 12 8.15 7.09 -11.16
CA PRO A 12 8.43 7.18 -9.73
C PRO A 12 7.38 8.04 -9.01
N ALA A 13 6.99 7.65 -7.80
CA ALA A 13 6.00 8.40 -7.02
C ALA A 13 6.47 9.83 -6.73
N THR A 14 7.77 10.03 -6.51
CA THR A 14 8.35 11.36 -6.35
C THR A 14 8.15 12.26 -7.56
N GLU A 15 8.20 11.71 -8.77
CA GLU A 15 8.00 12.47 -10.02
C GLU A 15 6.52 12.79 -10.21
N LEU A 16 5.64 11.80 -10.00
CA LEU A 16 4.19 12.03 -10.03
C LEU A 16 3.76 13.13 -9.05
N ARG A 17 4.37 13.19 -7.86
CA ARG A 17 4.08 14.24 -6.87
C ARG A 17 4.45 15.62 -7.40
N GLU A 18 5.60 15.75 -8.04
CA GLU A 18 6.07 17.01 -8.64
C GLU A 18 5.13 17.44 -9.76
N LEU A 19 4.76 16.53 -10.66
CA LEU A 19 3.80 16.80 -11.74
C LEU A 19 2.43 17.24 -11.21
N ILE A 20 1.95 16.63 -10.13
CA ILE A 20 0.70 17.03 -9.45
C ILE A 20 0.81 18.42 -8.85
N ALA A 21 1.90 18.71 -8.12
CA ALA A 21 2.12 20.02 -7.50
C ALA A 21 2.22 21.14 -8.55
N GLU A 22 2.77 20.84 -9.71
CA GLU A 22 2.89 21.77 -10.84
C GLU A 22 1.64 21.82 -11.75
N LYS A 23 0.57 21.09 -11.39
CA LYS A 23 -0.69 21.02 -12.15
C LYS A 23 -0.51 20.48 -13.57
N GLN A 24 0.54 19.70 -13.82
CA GLN A 24 0.77 19.04 -15.11
C GLN A 24 -0.10 17.80 -15.28
N VAL A 25 -0.43 17.12 -14.18
CA VAL A 25 -1.41 16.04 -14.09
C VAL A 25 -2.25 16.22 -12.84
N SER A 26 -3.51 15.84 -12.87
CA SER A 26 -4.36 15.86 -11.67
C SER A 26 -4.27 14.55 -10.87
N PRO A 27 -4.46 14.60 -9.53
CA PRO A 27 -4.66 13.40 -8.73
C PRO A 27 -5.81 12.52 -9.22
N VAL A 28 -6.87 13.13 -9.79
CA VAL A 28 -8.03 12.43 -10.35
C VAL A 28 -7.63 11.62 -11.59
N GLU A 29 -6.90 12.21 -12.53
CA GLU A 29 -6.42 11.52 -13.73
C GLU A 29 -5.48 10.36 -13.37
N ILE A 30 -4.54 10.58 -12.45
CA ILE A 30 -3.61 9.53 -12.01
C ILE A 30 -4.34 8.41 -11.26
N THR A 31 -5.30 8.74 -10.40
CA THR A 31 -6.11 7.74 -9.70
C THR A 31 -6.96 6.93 -10.68
N GLN A 32 -7.61 7.59 -11.63
CA GLN A 32 -8.40 6.93 -12.67
C GLN A 32 -7.53 6.02 -13.54
N LEU A 33 -6.33 6.47 -13.92
CA LEU A 33 -5.36 5.65 -14.67
C LEU A 33 -5.08 4.32 -13.94
N TYR A 34 -4.82 4.34 -12.64
CA TYR A 34 -4.56 3.11 -11.90
C TYR A 34 -5.82 2.24 -11.75
N LEU A 35 -6.99 2.83 -11.50
CA LEU A 35 -8.25 2.09 -11.41
C LEU A 35 -8.62 1.40 -12.73
N ASP A 36 -8.49 2.09 -13.87
CA ASP A 36 -8.72 1.52 -15.21
C ASP A 36 -7.75 0.35 -15.48
N ARG A 37 -6.50 0.47 -15.01
CA ARG A 37 -5.51 -0.60 -15.12
C ARG A 37 -5.80 -1.77 -14.19
N ILE A 38 -6.27 -1.52 -12.96
CA ILE A 38 -6.73 -2.56 -12.03
C ILE A 38 -7.86 -3.36 -12.68
N ASP A 39 -8.88 -2.69 -13.21
CA ASP A 39 -10.03 -3.34 -13.85
C ASP A 39 -9.60 -4.20 -15.06
N ARG A 40 -8.63 -3.71 -15.85
CA ARG A 40 -8.15 -4.39 -17.07
C ARG A 40 -7.19 -5.56 -16.78
N LEU A 41 -6.31 -5.44 -15.77
CA LEU A 41 -5.15 -6.32 -15.61
C LEU A 41 -5.21 -7.18 -14.34
N ASP A 42 -5.81 -6.68 -13.25
CA ASP A 42 -5.83 -7.42 -11.99
C ASP A 42 -6.60 -8.74 -12.02
N PRO A 43 -7.65 -8.96 -12.85
CA PRO A 43 -8.29 -10.27 -12.96
C PRO A 43 -7.34 -11.41 -13.36
N GLN A 44 -6.17 -11.11 -13.93
CA GLN A 44 -5.14 -12.09 -14.29
C GLN A 44 -4.06 -12.24 -13.21
N LEU A 45 -3.95 -11.28 -12.29
CA LEU A 45 -2.88 -11.18 -11.29
C LEU A 45 -3.37 -11.40 -9.86
N ASN A 46 -4.64 -11.14 -9.58
CA ASN A 46 -5.28 -11.25 -8.27
C ASN A 46 -4.50 -10.51 -7.17
N SER A 47 -3.99 -9.32 -7.48
CA SER A 47 -3.15 -8.56 -6.55
C SER A 47 -3.95 -7.81 -5.49
N TYR A 48 -5.25 -7.59 -5.69
CA TYR A 48 -6.18 -7.00 -4.72
C TYR A 48 -7.21 -8.01 -4.18
N LEU A 49 -7.57 -7.85 -2.89
CA LEU A 49 -8.75 -8.50 -2.29
C LEU A 49 -9.94 -7.55 -2.19
N THR A 50 -9.67 -6.25 -2.14
CA THR A 50 -10.70 -5.21 -2.08
C THR A 50 -10.17 -3.99 -2.82
N VAL A 51 -10.86 -3.56 -3.87
CA VAL A 51 -10.59 -2.30 -4.57
C VAL A 51 -11.57 -1.26 -4.03
N THR A 52 -11.12 -0.02 -3.82
CA THR A 52 -11.91 1.05 -3.20
C THR A 52 -12.10 2.22 -4.17
N SER A 53 -12.57 1.95 -5.39
CA SER A 53 -12.65 2.93 -6.49
C SER A 53 -13.37 4.23 -6.13
N GLU A 54 -14.54 4.13 -5.50
CA GLU A 54 -15.33 5.31 -5.11
C GLU A 54 -14.60 6.15 -4.05
N ILE A 55 -14.09 5.49 -3.00
CA ILE A 55 -13.31 6.15 -1.93
C ILE A 55 -12.05 6.81 -2.51
N ALA A 56 -11.37 6.13 -3.43
CA ALA A 56 -10.16 6.63 -4.07
C ALA A 56 -10.45 7.89 -4.92
N LEU A 57 -11.50 7.86 -5.74
CA LEU A 57 -11.87 9.01 -6.58
C LEU A 57 -12.36 10.20 -5.75
N ASP A 58 -13.10 9.96 -4.67
CA ASP A 58 -13.51 11.03 -3.76
C ASP A 58 -12.31 11.67 -3.05
N ALA A 59 -11.33 10.88 -2.63
CA ALA A 59 -10.08 11.39 -2.09
C ALA A 59 -9.28 12.16 -3.15
N ALA A 60 -9.25 11.67 -4.39
CA ALA A 60 -8.57 12.32 -5.51
C ALA A 60 -9.14 13.70 -5.84
N ARG A 61 -10.47 13.85 -5.85
CA ARG A 61 -11.14 15.15 -6.07
C ARG A 61 -10.80 16.14 -4.96
N LYS A 62 -10.75 15.69 -3.70
CA LYS A 62 -10.32 16.54 -2.58
C LYS A 62 -8.85 16.95 -2.70
N ALA A 63 -7.98 16.03 -3.12
CA ALA A 63 -6.58 16.32 -3.35
C ALA A 63 -6.36 17.31 -4.51
N GLU A 64 -7.14 17.20 -5.60
CA GLU A 64 -7.13 18.13 -6.72
C GLU A 64 -7.61 19.53 -6.32
N GLN A 65 -8.65 19.61 -5.49
CA GLN A 65 -9.14 20.88 -4.96
C GLN A 65 -8.06 21.59 -4.13
N ALA A 66 -7.38 20.88 -3.22
CA ALA A 66 -6.29 21.44 -2.42
C ALA A 66 -5.12 21.96 -3.28
N VAL A 67 -4.78 21.25 -4.37
CA VAL A 67 -3.78 21.71 -5.36
C VAL A 67 -4.25 22.99 -6.07
N THR A 68 -5.53 23.06 -6.42
CA THR A 68 -6.11 24.21 -7.10
C THR A 68 -6.13 25.45 -6.20
N ASP A 69 -6.50 25.27 -4.93
CA ASP A 69 -6.58 26.31 -3.90
C ASP A 69 -5.21 26.78 -3.42
N GLY A 70 -4.14 26.02 -3.70
CA GLY A 70 -2.78 26.38 -3.32
C GLY A 70 -2.45 26.04 -1.86
N ASP A 71 -3.11 25.02 -1.31
CA ASP A 71 -2.86 24.52 0.05
C ASP A 71 -1.45 23.94 0.20
N GLU A 72 -1.00 23.81 1.45
CA GLU A 72 0.23 23.08 1.76
C GLU A 72 0.07 21.58 1.46
N LEU A 73 0.83 21.08 0.50
CA LEU A 73 0.72 19.71 0.01
C LEU A 73 1.65 18.77 0.79
N GLY A 74 1.06 17.71 1.36
CA GLY A 74 1.80 16.64 2.04
C GLY A 74 2.81 15.90 1.14
N PRO A 75 3.72 15.12 1.73
CA PRO A 75 4.78 14.45 0.99
C PRO A 75 4.29 13.36 0.03
N LEU A 76 3.09 12.81 0.25
CA LEU A 76 2.44 11.84 -0.64
C LEU A 76 1.18 12.40 -1.30
N HIS A 77 1.00 13.73 -1.30
CA HIS A 77 -0.23 14.36 -1.76
C HIS A 77 -0.63 13.92 -3.17
N GLY A 78 -1.82 13.35 -3.29
CA GLY A 78 -2.38 12.91 -4.57
C GLY A 78 -1.79 11.60 -5.11
N ILE A 79 -0.90 10.92 -4.38
CA ILE A 79 -0.23 9.71 -4.85
C ILE A 79 -1.04 8.46 -4.53
N PRO A 80 -1.40 7.63 -5.54
CA PRO A 80 -2.10 6.39 -5.29
C PRO A 80 -1.24 5.32 -4.61
N ILE A 81 -1.81 4.70 -3.58
CA ILE A 81 -1.15 3.70 -2.75
C ILE A 81 -2.03 2.46 -2.54
N SER A 82 -1.43 1.28 -2.50
CA SER A 82 -2.08 0.04 -2.10
C SER A 82 -1.68 -0.34 -0.68
N ILE A 83 -2.65 -0.84 0.10
CA ILE A 83 -2.47 -1.14 1.53
C ILE A 83 -2.54 -2.65 1.74
N LYS A 84 -1.64 -3.24 2.53
CA LYS A 84 -1.69 -4.69 2.80
C LYS A 84 -2.96 -5.03 3.57
N ASP A 85 -3.63 -6.13 3.22
CA ASP A 85 -4.88 -6.54 3.87
C ASP A 85 -4.74 -6.97 5.35
N LEU A 86 -3.51 -6.98 5.88
CA LEU A 86 -3.23 -7.17 7.32
C LEU A 86 -3.23 -5.85 8.10
N GLN A 87 -3.23 -4.70 7.42
CA GLN A 87 -3.22 -3.38 8.04
C GLN A 87 -4.66 -2.90 8.17
N MET A 88 -5.12 -2.68 9.41
CA MET A 88 -6.47 -2.20 9.67
C MET A 88 -6.70 -0.85 9.00
N THR A 89 -7.85 -0.73 8.36
CA THR A 89 -8.28 0.49 7.67
C THR A 89 -9.73 0.76 8.02
N LYS A 90 -9.98 1.91 8.63
CA LYS A 90 -11.31 2.32 9.07
C LYS A 90 -12.28 2.35 7.90
N GLY A 91 -13.43 1.70 8.06
CA GLY A 91 -14.50 1.71 7.06
C GLY A 91 -14.20 0.90 5.80
N VAL A 92 -13.05 0.22 5.70
CA VAL A 92 -12.67 -0.59 4.53
C VAL A 92 -12.47 -2.05 4.93
N ARG A 93 -13.14 -2.94 4.20
CA ARG A 93 -13.06 -4.39 4.39
C ARG A 93 -11.60 -4.83 4.48
N THR A 94 -11.22 -5.42 5.61
CA THR A 94 -9.84 -5.82 5.93
C THR A 94 -9.84 -7.23 6.53
N THR A 95 -9.43 -8.23 5.77
CA THR A 95 -9.69 -9.64 6.10
C THR A 95 -8.51 -10.36 6.72
N GLY A 96 -7.31 -9.77 6.68
CA GLY A 96 -6.08 -10.47 7.06
C GLY A 96 -5.79 -11.70 6.20
N GLY A 97 -6.32 -11.77 4.98
CA GLY A 97 -6.27 -12.96 4.13
C GLY A 97 -7.05 -14.18 4.69
N SER A 98 -7.94 -13.99 5.67
CA SER A 98 -8.61 -15.09 6.39
C SER A 98 -10.13 -15.10 6.17
N LEU A 99 -10.70 -16.29 6.00
CA LEU A 99 -12.15 -16.49 6.01
C LEU A 99 -12.81 -16.09 7.35
N ALA A 100 -12.06 -16.16 8.46
CA ALA A 100 -12.56 -15.80 9.78
C ALA A 100 -12.96 -14.31 9.86
N TYR A 101 -12.32 -13.47 9.04
CA TYR A 101 -12.56 -12.03 9.00
C TYR A 101 -13.01 -11.56 7.61
N LYS A 102 -13.65 -12.46 6.83
CA LYS A 102 -14.05 -12.18 5.44
C LYS A 102 -14.89 -10.92 5.28
N ASP A 103 -15.69 -10.56 6.28
CA ASP A 103 -16.60 -9.40 6.29
C ASP A 103 -16.17 -8.33 7.31
N ARG A 104 -14.94 -8.40 7.84
CA ARG A 104 -14.49 -7.44 8.85
C ARG A 104 -14.27 -6.05 8.24
N ILE A 105 -14.96 -5.07 8.80
CA ILE A 105 -14.77 -3.64 8.52
C ILE A 105 -14.28 -3.00 9.82
N PRO A 106 -12.98 -2.63 9.92
CA PRO A 106 -12.42 -1.97 11.10
C PRO A 106 -13.06 -0.60 11.37
N ASP A 107 -13.09 -0.19 12.63
CA ASP A 107 -13.54 1.11 13.11
C ASP A 107 -12.40 2.12 13.31
N ALA A 108 -11.15 1.65 13.21
CA ALA A 108 -9.94 2.44 13.31
C ALA A 108 -8.88 2.03 12.29
N ASP A 109 -8.01 2.99 11.96
CA ASP A 109 -6.82 2.78 11.16
C ASP A 109 -5.67 2.27 12.04
N CYS A 110 -4.79 1.45 11.47
CA CYS A 110 -3.49 1.20 12.09
C CYS A 110 -2.55 2.41 11.86
N ALA A 111 -1.47 2.52 12.63
CA ALA A 111 -0.59 3.69 12.57
C ALA A 111 0.02 3.95 11.17
N VAL A 112 0.29 2.89 10.40
CA VAL A 112 0.78 3.04 9.02
C VAL A 112 -0.26 3.68 8.12
N VAL A 113 -1.51 3.25 8.22
CA VAL A 113 -2.62 3.77 7.41
C VAL A 113 -2.91 5.23 7.81
N GLU A 114 -2.95 5.54 9.11
CA GLU A 114 -3.07 6.92 9.60
C GLU A 114 -2.00 7.83 8.97
N ARG A 115 -0.73 7.39 8.98
CA ARG A 115 0.41 8.18 8.50
C ARG A 115 0.39 8.40 6.99
N VAL A 116 0.10 7.38 6.18
CA VAL A 116 0.08 7.55 4.72
C VAL A 116 -1.11 8.40 4.25
N LEU A 117 -2.29 8.25 4.89
CA LEU A 117 -3.45 9.07 4.57
C LEU A 117 -3.26 10.52 5.02
N ALA A 118 -2.69 10.75 6.21
CA ALA A 118 -2.34 12.10 6.67
C ALA A 118 -1.27 12.77 5.80
N ALA A 119 -0.40 12.00 5.16
CA ALA A 119 0.57 12.48 4.18
C ALA A 119 -0.03 12.83 2.80
N GLY A 120 -1.34 12.62 2.61
CA GLY A 120 -2.09 12.95 1.40
C GLY A 120 -2.16 11.84 0.35
N ALA A 121 -1.77 10.61 0.69
CA ALA A 121 -1.87 9.48 -0.22
C ALA A 121 -3.33 9.07 -0.49
N ILE A 122 -3.60 8.54 -1.68
CA ILE A 122 -4.93 8.08 -2.10
C ILE A 122 -4.94 6.55 -2.11
N MET A 123 -5.70 5.93 -1.21
CA MET A 123 -5.75 4.47 -1.15
C MET A 123 -6.60 3.88 -2.29
N LEU A 124 -5.99 3.02 -3.10
CA LEU A 124 -6.66 2.27 -4.18
C LEU A 124 -7.38 1.01 -3.68
N GLY A 125 -6.90 0.43 -2.58
CA GLY A 125 -7.49 -0.77 -2.02
C GLY A 125 -6.57 -1.60 -1.13
N LYS A 126 -7.04 -2.80 -0.80
CA LYS A 126 -6.38 -3.79 0.05
C LYS A 126 -5.78 -4.91 -0.81
N THR A 127 -4.47 -5.09 -0.70
CA THR A 127 -3.72 -6.08 -1.49
C THR A 127 -3.86 -7.49 -0.94
N ASN A 128 -3.85 -8.45 -1.85
CA ASN A 128 -3.91 -9.87 -1.55
C ASN A 128 -2.71 -10.32 -0.72
N SER A 129 -2.96 -11.22 0.22
CA SER A 129 -1.99 -11.72 1.20
C SER A 129 -2.42 -13.11 1.65
N PRO A 130 -1.50 -14.03 1.97
CA PRO A 130 -1.87 -15.28 2.61
C PRO A 130 -2.45 -15.04 4.00
N GLU A 131 -3.21 -16.02 4.47
CA GLU A 131 -3.88 -15.97 5.78
C GLU A 131 -2.90 -15.59 6.91
N PHE A 132 -3.20 -14.46 7.57
CA PHE A 132 -2.40 -13.82 8.62
C PHE A 132 -0.94 -13.55 8.28
N GLY A 133 -0.60 -13.58 6.99
CA GLY A 133 0.75 -13.35 6.52
C GLY A 133 1.72 -14.51 6.80
N LEU A 134 1.21 -15.71 7.08
CA LEU A 134 1.96 -16.86 7.59
C LEU A 134 2.46 -17.81 6.48
N LEU A 135 2.63 -17.31 5.26
CA LEU A 135 3.12 -18.09 4.12
C LEU A 135 4.06 -17.25 3.23
N GLY A 136 5.12 -17.88 2.71
CA GLY A 136 6.07 -17.30 1.75
C GLY A 136 5.58 -17.26 0.30
N ALA A 137 4.30 -17.58 0.07
CA ALA A 137 3.56 -17.51 -1.18
C ALA A 137 2.23 -16.78 -0.93
N ASN A 138 1.57 -16.30 -1.99
CA ASN A 138 0.40 -15.44 -1.87
C ASN A 138 -0.91 -16.16 -2.19
N GLU A 139 -1.30 -17.07 -1.30
CA GLU A 139 -2.47 -17.94 -1.44
C GLU A 139 -3.36 -17.84 -0.19
N ASN A 140 -4.67 -17.74 -0.39
CA ASN A 140 -5.68 -17.80 0.66
C ASN A 140 -6.99 -18.39 0.12
N ARG A 141 -8.02 -18.44 0.98
CA ARG A 141 -9.34 -19.00 0.63
C ARG A 141 -10.41 -17.94 0.32
N LEU A 142 -10.04 -16.66 0.23
CA LEU A 142 -10.95 -15.55 -0.06
C LEU A 142 -11.02 -15.22 -1.55
N GLY A 143 -9.94 -15.47 -2.28
CA GLY A 143 -9.84 -15.25 -3.72
C GLY A 143 -8.75 -16.13 -4.33
N GLU A 144 -8.47 -15.91 -5.60
CA GLU A 144 -7.44 -16.64 -6.32
C GLU A 144 -6.02 -16.28 -5.82
N PRO A 145 -5.04 -17.19 -5.96
CA PRO A 145 -3.63 -16.90 -5.72
C PRO A 145 -3.14 -15.68 -6.50
N CYS A 146 -2.39 -14.80 -5.84
CA CYS A 146 -1.76 -13.68 -6.53
C CYS A 146 -0.57 -14.17 -7.37
N ARG A 147 -0.61 -13.86 -8.66
CA ARG A 147 0.37 -14.27 -9.66
C ARG A 147 1.47 -13.24 -9.81
N ASN A 148 2.65 -13.70 -10.24
CA ASN A 148 3.77 -12.82 -10.53
C ASN A 148 3.60 -12.13 -11.89
N PRO A 149 3.69 -10.79 -12.00
CA PRO A 149 3.55 -10.09 -13.28
C PRO A 149 4.58 -10.49 -14.35
N TRP A 150 5.77 -10.98 -13.97
CA TRP A 150 6.77 -11.46 -14.93
C TRP A 150 6.45 -12.82 -15.52
N ASN A 151 5.71 -13.66 -14.79
CA ASN A 151 5.26 -14.97 -15.24
C ASN A 151 4.05 -15.40 -14.40
N PRO A 152 2.81 -15.38 -14.96
CA PRO A 152 1.60 -15.72 -14.21
C PRO A 152 1.54 -17.17 -13.67
N GLU A 153 2.41 -18.07 -14.13
CA GLU A 153 2.54 -19.43 -13.60
C GLU A 153 3.37 -19.49 -12.30
N ARG A 154 3.97 -18.38 -11.89
CA ARG A 154 4.85 -18.29 -10.70
C ARG A 154 4.18 -17.52 -9.57
N THR A 155 4.62 -17.82 -8.35
CA THR A 155 4.21 -17.09 -7.15
C THR A 155 4.75 -15.65 -7.15
N SER A 156 3.94 -14.71 -6.68
CA SER A 156 4.38 -13.35 -6.35
C SER A 156 5.20 -13.29 -5.05
N GLY A 157 5.41 -14.42 -4.36
CA GLY A 157 6.04 -14.48 -3.05
C GLY A 157 5.10 -14.01 -1.95
N GLY A 158 5.52 -14.13 -0.69
CA GLY A 158 4.63 -13.84 0.43
C GLY A 158 5.34 -13.30 1.67
N SER A 159 4.62 -12.60 2.55
CA SER A 159 3.17 -12.41 2.51
C SER A 159 2.69 -11.09 1.90
N SER A 160 3.58 -10.21 1.43
CA SER A 160 3.19 -8.96 0.74
C SER A 160 3.23 -9.13 -0.78
N GLY A 161 2.80 -10.28 -1.29
CA GLY A 161 2.86 -10.63 -2.72
C GLY A 161 1.97 -9.73 -3.58
N GLY A 162 0.74 -9.47 -3.13
CA GLY A 162 -0.17 -8.53 -3.80
C GLY A 162 0.41 -7.13 -3.92
N ALA A 163 1.08 -6.62 -2.87
CA ALA A 163 1.79 -5.34 -2.91
C ALA A 163 2.89 -5.33 -3.99
N GLY A 164 3.75 -6.35 -4.00
CA GLY A 164 4.83 -6.46 -5.00
C GLY A 164 4.31 -6.58 -6.44
N ALA A 165 3.29 -7.41 -6.66
CA ALA A 165 2.66 -7.59 -7.96
C ALA A 165 1.97 -6.29 -8.46
N SER A 166 1.22 -5.62 -7.59
CA SER A 166 0.52 -4.37 -7.94
C SER A 166 1.48 -3.26 -8.38
N ILE A 167 2.64 -3.13 -7.73
CA ILE A 167 3.67 -2.16 -8.14
C ILE A 167 4.16 -2.48 -9.55
N ILE A 168 4.62 -3.71 -9.80
CA ILE A 168 5.35 -4.02 -11.04
C ILE A 168 4.43 -4.07 -12.25
N ALA A 169 3.18 -4.48 -12.07
CA ALA A 169 2.15 -4.40 -13.10
C ALA A 169 1.64 -2.97 -13.37
N GLY A 170 2.07 -1.97 -12.59
CA GLY A 170 1.62 -0.59 -12.72
C GLY A 170 0.15 -0.43 -12.30
N LEU A 171 -0.26 -1.11 -11.24
CA LEU A 171 -1.61 -1.06 -10.65
C LEU A 171 -1.65 -0.21 -9.37
N THR A 172 -0.51 0.32 -8.95
CA THR A 172 -0.37 1.31 -7.89
C THR A 172 0.98 2.03 -8.06
N SER A 173 1.13 3.23 -7.47
CA SER A 173 2.40 3.94 -7.45
C SER A 173 3.26 3.52 -6.26
N LEU A 174 2.64 3.44 -5.08
CA LEU A 174 3.25 3.01 -3.83
C LEU A 174 2.50 1.82 -3.23
N ALA A 175 3.18 1.03 -2.40
CA ALA A 175 2.54 -0.05 -1.66
C ALA A 175 3.15 -0.19 -0.27
N THR A 176 2.29 -0.52 0.70
CA THR A 176 2.73 -0.88 2.05
C THR A 176 2.70 -2.39 2.23
N GLY A 177 3.57 -2.89 3.11
CA GLY A 177 3.67 -4.28 3.47
C GLY A 177 4.12 -4.47 4.92
N GLY A 178 4.37 -5.73 5.28
CA GLY A 178 4.90 -6.11 6.60
C GLY A 178 5.78 -7.35 6.50
N ASP A 179 6.83 -7.41 7.31
CA ASP A 179 7.91 -8.42 7.25
C ASP A 179 8.33 -8.86 8.65
N GLY A 180 7.94 -10.10 9.01
CA GLY A 180 8.44 -10.81 10.20
C GLY A 180 9.46 -11.91 9.89
N GLY A 181 9.36 -12.53 8.71
CA GLY A 181 10.23 -13.61 8.27
C GLY A 181 10.72 -13.47 6.82
N GLY A 182 10.68 -12.25 6.27
CA GLY A 182 10.98 -11.96 4.86
C GLY A 182 9.78 -11.45 4.08
N SER A 183 8.64 -11.18 4.71
CA SER A 183 7.40 -10.92 3.99
C SER A 183 7.30 -9.59 3.21
N ILE A 184 8.30 -8.71 3.29
CA ILE A 184 8.52 -7.61 2.35
C ILE A 184 9.62 -8.02 1.36
N ARG A 185 10.73 -8.55 1.88
CA ARG A 185 11.94 -8.84 1.09
C ARG A 185 11.77 -9.97 0.07
N ILE A 186 11.07 -11.06 0.43
CA ILE A 186 10.74 -12.19 -0.44
C ILE A 186 9.92 -11.74 -1.65
N PRO A 187 8.73 -11.11 -1.49
CA PRO A 187 7.97 -10.62 -2.63
C PRO A 187 8.72 -9.52 -3.39
N ALA A 188 9.53 -8.69 -2.72
CA ALA A 188 10.35 -7.72 -3.44
C ALA A 188 11.35 -8.39 -4.38
N SER A 189 12.05 -9.43 -3.93
CA SER A 189 12.96 -10.22 -4.77
C SER A 189 12.24 -10.95 -5.90
N PHE A 190 11.05 -11.50 -5.65
CA PHE A 190 10.33 -12.29 -6.66
C PHE A 190 9.69 -11.43 -7.75
N ASN A 191 9.16 -10.26 -7.39
CA ASN A 191 8.53 -9.34 -8.35
C ASN A 191 9.53 -8.34 -8.93
N GLY A 192 10.75 -8.22 -8.40
CA GLY A 192 11.71 -7.20 -8.86
C GLY A 192 11.34 -5.78 -8.40
N THR A 193 10.74 -5.64 -7.22
CA THR A 193 10.57 -4.33 -6.56
C THR A 193 11.73 -4.05 -5.60
N TYR A 194 11.83 -2.80 -5.16
CA TYR A 194 12.51 -2.49 -3.90
C TYR A 194 11.55 -2.73 -2.73
N GLY A 195 12.10 -3.17 -1.61
CA GLY A 195 11.36 -3.35 -0.37
C GLY A 195 12.28 -3.29 0.83
N ILE A 196 11.90 -2.52 1.83
CA ILE A 196 12.72 -2.31 3.04
C ILE A 196 11.96 -2.85 4.24
N LYS A 197 12.56 -3.81 4.95
CA LYS A 197 12.16 -4.11 6.34
C LYS A 197 12.98 -3.19 7.24
N PRO A 198 12.38 -2.17 7.88
CA PRO A 198 13.15 -1.28 8.72
C PRO A 198 13.52 -1.94 10.06
N THR A 199 14.31 -1.21 10.85
CA THR A 199 14.64 -1.59 12.23
C THR A 199 13.37 -1.81 13.05
N GLN A 200 13.40 -2.80 13.95
CA GLN A 200 12.30 -3.03 14.88
C GLN A 200 11.99 -1.74 15.67
N GLY A 201 10.71 -1.40 15.80
CA GLY A 201 10.27 -0.17 16.48
C GLY A 201 10.43 1.14 15.70
N ARG A 202 11.06 1.15 14.51
CA ARG A 202 11.12 2.34 13.64
C ARG A 202 9.75 2.81 13.17
N VAL A 203 8.90 1.86 12.79
CA VAL A 203 7.50 2.06 12.40
C VAL A 203 6.65 1.49 13.52
N SER A 204 5.57 2.21 13.87
CA SER A 204 4.63 1.79 14.91
C SER A 204 3.91 0.52 14.49
N SER A 205 3.80 -0.42 15.43
CA SER A 205 3.02 -1.65 15.32
C SER A 205 1.58 -1.51 15.80
N TYR A 206 1.15 -0.30 16.21
CA TYR A 206 -0.22 -0.04 16.62
C TYR A 206 -1.21 -0.47 15.53
N SER A 207 -2.03 -1.46 15.85
CA SER A 207 -2.87 -2.20 14.90
C SER A 207 -4.22 -1.54 14.66
N GLY A 208 -4.57 -0.48 15.39
CA GLY A 208 -5.92 0.10 15.39
C GLY A 208 -6.87 -0.54 16.41
N VAL A 209 -6.45 -1.59 17.12
CA VAL A 209 -7.27 -2.25 18.14
C VAL A 209 -6.67 -2.01 19.51
N ASP A 210 -7.51 -1.59 20.47
CA ASP A 210 -7.14 -1.51 21.88
C ASP A 210 -7.11 -2.91 22.49
N ALA A 211 -6.04 -3.65 22.18
CA ALA A 211 -5.78 -4.99 22.67
C ALA A 211 -4.40 -5.02 23.34
N PRO A 212 -4.17 -5.93 24.32
CA PRO A 212 -2.86 -6.12 24.88
C PRO A 212 -1.84 -6.34 23.75
N PRO A 213 -0.72 -5.59 23.72
CA PRO A 213 0.25 -5.71 22.66
C PRO A 213 0.75 -7.15 22.61
N ALA A 214 0.37 -7.87 21.55
CA ALA A 214 0.95 -9.18 21.30
C ALA A 214 2.44 -8.95 21.03
N SER A 215 3.30 -9.60 21.81
CA SER A 215 4.74 -9.45 21.71
C SER A 215 5.23 -9.94 20.34
N ASN A 216 5.31 -9.05 19.36
CA ASN A 216 5.80 -9.33 18.02
C ASN A 216 7.10 -8.55 17.79
N TYR A 217 8.22 -9.21 18.09
CA TYR A 217 9.55 -8.63 18.01
C TYR A 217 10.23 -8.82 16.64
N THR A 218 9.57 -9.50 15.71
CA THR A 218 10.15 -9.82 14.40
C THR A 218 9.50 -9.04 13.29
N SER A 219 8.20 -8.76 13.41
CA SER A 219 7.43 -8.12 12.35
C SER A 219 7.59 -6.62 12.37
N GLN A 220 7.86 -6.08 11.18
CA GLN A 220 7.88 -4.65 10.98
C GLN A 220 7.17 -4.26 9.67
N GLN A 221 6.43 -3.16 9.73
CA GLN A 221 5.77 -2.58 8.56
C GLN A 221 6.79 -1.82 7.70
N GLY A 222 6.57 -1.76 6.39
CA GLY A 222 7.50 -1.09 5.50
C GLY A 222 7.02 -0.98 4.05
N PRO A 223 7.79 -0.27 3.22
CA PRO A 223 7.46 0.00 1.83
C PRO A 223 7.77 -1.18 0.89
N LEU A 224 6.98 -1.29 -0.20
CA LEU A 224 7.38 -1.92 -1.46
C LEU A 224 7.17 -0.89 -2.60
N THR A 225 8.20 -0.65 -3.42
CA THR A 225 8.16 0.42 -4.43
C THR A 225 8.98 0.07 -5.68
N ARG A 226 8.79 0.84 -6.77
CA ARG A 226 9.58 0.68 -8.01
C ARG A 226 10.99 1.24 -7.90
N THR A 227 11.20 2.28 -7.08
CA THR A 227 12.52 2.92 -6.93
C THR A 227 12.96 2.94 -5.47
N VAL A 228 14.29 3.00 -5.25
CA VAL A 228 14.87 3.18 -3.92
C VAL A 228 14.43 4.50 -3.29
N ARG A 229 14.32 5.56 -4.10
CA ARG A 229 13.90 6.90 -3.64
C ARG A 229 12.48 6.87 -3.08
N ASP A 230 11.56 6.19 -3.77
CA ASP A 230 10.18 6.01 -3.30
C ASP A 230 10.12 5.17 -2.02
N SER A 231 10.96 4.13 -1.89
CA SER A 231 11.06 3.34 -0.65
C SER A 231 11.53 4.21 0.52
N ALA A 232 12.53 5.07 0.30
CA ALA A 232 13.01 6.00 1.32
C ALA A 232 11.93 7.01 1.72
N LEU A 233 11.24 7.61 0.75
CA LEU A 233 10.13 8.54 1.00
C LEU A 233 9.02 7.90 1.81
N LEU A 234 8.51 6.74 1.38
CA LEU A 234 7.42 6.07 2.09
C LEU A 234 7.85 5.63 3.48
N LEU A 235 9.09 5.14 3.66
CA LEU A 235 9.62 4.83 4.98
C LEU A 235 9.69 6.07 5.89
N GLN A 236 10.11 7.23 5.38
CA GLN A 236 10.12 8.48 6.15
C GLN A 236 8.72 8.87 6.62
N VAL A 237 7.71 8.71 5.76
CA VAL A 237 6.30 8.99 6.09
C VAL A 237 5.77 8.08 7.19
N VAL A 238 6.07 6.79 7.13
CA VAL A 238 5.52 5.82 8.10
C VAL A 238 6.38 5.66 9.35
N ALA A 239 7.62 6.14 9.36
CA ALA A 239 8.49 6.09 10.52
C ALA A 239 8.08 7.09 11.60
N GLY A 240 8.41 6.78 12.86
CA GLY A 240 8.26 7.71 13.97
C GLY A 240 7.66 7.07 15.21
N TYR A 241 7.95 7.69 16.35
CA TYR A 241 7.46 7.25 17.65
C TYR A 241 5.94 7.24 17.71
N ASP A 242 5.39 6.26 18.42
CA ASP A 242 3.97 6.16 18.74
C ASP A 242 3.82 5.64 20.16
N SER A 243 3.18 6.41 21.04
CA SER A 243 2.99 6.03 22.44
C SER A 243 2.03 4.85 22.62
N ARG A 244 1.22 4.53 21.60
CA ARG A 244 0.31 3.38 21.60
C ARG A 244 1.04 2.06 21.33
N ASP A 245 2.30 2.13 20.87
CA ASP A 245 3.17 0.97 20.65
C ASP A 245 4.35 0.97 21.64
N PRO A 246 4.35 0.08 22.65
CA PRO A 246 5.45 -0.03 23.61
C PRO A 246 6.81 -0.38 22.99
N GLY A 247 6.82 -0.99 21.80
CA GLY A 247 8.02 -1.32 21.05
C GLY A 247 8.53 -0.19 20.16
N SER A 248 7.83 0.94 20.09
CA SER A 248 8.19 2.06 19.23
C SER A 248 9.40 2.84 19.76
N LEU A 249 10.38 3.10 18.89
CA LEU A 249 11.58 3.83 19.23
C LEU A 249 11.32 5.34 19.28
N ARG A 250 11.74 5.99 20.38
CA ARG A 250 11.62 7.45 20.58
C ARG A 250 12.63 8.27 19.79
N ALA A 251 13.76 7.68 19.42
CA ALA A 251 14.85 8.34 18.69
C ALA A 251 15.30 7.47 17.50
N PRO A 252 15.98 8.07 16.50
CA PRO A 252 16.67 7.33 15.44
C PRO A 252 17.60 6.25 15.97
#